data_AF-A0A022J2E9-F1
#
_entry.id   AF-A0A022J2E9-F1
#
_cell.length_a   1.000
_cell.length_b   1.000
_cell.length_c   1.000
_cell.angle_alpha   90.00
_cell.angle_beta   90.00
_cell.angle_gamma   90.00
#
_symmetry.space_group_name_H-M   'P 1'
#
loop_
_entity.id
_entity.type
_entity.pdbx_description
1 polymer ?
#
loop_
_entity_poly.entity_id
_entity_poly.type
_entity_poly.pdbx_seq_one_letter_code
_entity_poly.pdbx_strand_id
1 'polypeptide(L)'
;MQILLLLLTILGGMGLSVEAGLLGPLGKEVGELWATFSIFGVGAALTFLLMLFFSPRNSPSFFTLPSWQLLGGVLGPAYVIILTITTPIIGIAMTMIGILAGQVSKSLIIDHYGLLGTPRRKVDRKRILALIFIVAALVLVAKA
;
A
#
# COMPACT_ATOMS: atom_id res chain seq x y z
N MET A 1 8.48 -5.43 22.08
CA MET A 1 7.30 -4.85 21.39
C MET A 1 7.64 -4.32 19.99
N GLN A 2 8.64 -3.46 19.81
CA GLN A 2 8.99 -2.92 18.48
C GLN A 2 9.37 -3.99 17.43
N ILE A 3 10.15 -5.01 17.81
CA ILE A 3 10.54 -6.10 16.90
C ILE A 3 9.31 -6.88 16.39
N LEU A 4 8.33 -7.13 17.25
CA LEU A 4 7.09 -7.81 16.85
C LEU A 4 6.30 -6.98 15.83
N LEU A 5 6.19 -5.66 16.03
CA LEU A 5 5.52 -4.77 15.08
C LEU A 5 6.24 -4.72 13.73
N LEU A 6 7.59 -4.75 13.74
CA LEU A 6 8.39 -4.84 12.53
C LEU A 6 8.13 -6.16 11.79
N LEU A 7 8.10 -7.29 12.50
CA LEU A 7 7.78 -8.59 11.90
C LEU A 7 6.38 -8.62 11.29
N LEU A 8 5.37 -8.11 12.00
CA LEU A 8 4.01 -8.01 11.47
C LEU A 8 3.94 -7.12 10.21
N THR A 9 4.70 -6.03 10.19
CA THR A 9 4.76 -5.15 9.01
C THR A 9 5.43 -5.85 7.82
N ILE A 10 6.50 -6.62 8.07
CA ILE A 10 7.16 -7.43 7.05
C ILE A 10 6.20 -8.48 6.50
N LEU A 11 5.48 -9.20 7.37
CA LEU A 11 4.48 -10.19 6.95
C LEU A 11 3.36 -9.54 6.13
N GLY A 12 2.91 -8.34 6.52
CA GLY A 12 1.96 -7.56 5.71
C GLY A 12 2.52 -7.24 4.32
N GLY A 13 3.79 -6.81 4.23
CA GLY A 13 4.47 -6.56 2.96
C GLY A 13 4.66 -7.81 2.10
N MET A 14 4.92 -8.97 2.71
CA MET A 14 4.93 -10.25 1.99
C MET A 14 3.55 -10.56 1.41
N GLY A 15 2.48 -10.24 2.14
CA GLY A 15 1.10 -10.32 1.65
C GLY A 15 0.87 -9.53 0.36
N LEU A 16 1.43 -8.32 0.23
CA LEU A 16 1.33 -7.51 -1.00
C LEU A 16 1.99 -8.18 -2.21
N SER A 17 3.09 -8.92 -1.99
CA SER A 17 3.73 -9.70 -3.07
C SER A 17 2.85 -10.86 -3.54
N VAL A 18 2.20 -11.54 -2.59
CA VAL A 18 1.24 -12.61 -2.89
C VAL A 18 0.03 -12.05 -3.63
N GLU A 19 -0.51 -10.92 -3.15
CA GLU A 19 -1.59 -10.19 -3.78
C GLU A 19 -1.27 -9.89 -5.25
N ALA A 20 -0.09 -9.30 -5.52
CA ALA A 20 0.36 -9.01 -6.88
C ALA A 20 0.43 -10.26 -7.77
N GLY A 21 0.97 -11.37 -7.23
CA GLY A 21 1.07 -12.65 -7.94
C GLY A 21 -0.27 -13.31 -8.25
N LEU A 22 -1.30 -13.06 -7.43
CA LEU A 22 -2.65 -13.55 -7.67
C LEU A 22 -3.43 -12.64 -8.62
N LEU A 23 -3.37 -11.32 -8.41
CA LEU A 23 -4.14 -10.33 -9.15
C LEU A 23 -3.67 -10.11 -10.57
N GLY A 24 -2.36 -10.17 -10.85
CA GLY A 24 -1.84 -9.98 -12.20
C GLY A 24 -2.44 -11.00 -13.19
N PRO A 25 -2.32 -12.32 -12.93
CA PRO A 25 -2.95 -13.35 -13.75
C PRO A 25 -4.49 -13.26 -13.74
N LEU A 26 -5.10 -13.08 -12.56
CA LEU A 26 -6.57 -12.99 -12.46
C LEU A 26 -7.12 -11.84 -13.31
N GLY A 27 -6.47 -10.68 -13.29
CA GLY A 27 -6.85 -9.53 -14.10
C GLY A 27 -6.75 -9.77 -15.61
N LYS A 28 -5.84 -10.64 -16.07
CA LYS A 28 -5.77 -11.05 -17.48
C LYS A 28 -6.93 -11.95 -17.89
N GLU A 29 -7.39 -12.83 -16.98
CA GLU A 29 -8.45 -13.81 -17.26
C GLU A 29 -9.85 -13.20 -17.18
N VAL A 30 -10.13 -12.40 -16.13
CA VAL A 30 -11.49 -11.88 -15.87
C VAL A 30 -11.64 -10.37 -16.09
N GLY A 31 -10.54 -9.68 -16.39
CA GLY A 31 -10.48 -8.21 -16.50
C GLY A 31 -10.03 -7.54 -15.19
N GLU A 32 -9.24 -6.47 -15.33
CA GLU A 32 -8.55 -5.79 -14.23
C GLU A 32 -9.51 -5.21 -13.19
N LEU A 33 -10.60 -4.59 -13.66
CA LEU A 33 -11.63 -4.01 -12.78
C LEU A 33 -12.44 -5.09 -12.05
N TRP A 34 -12.72 -6.23 -12.68
CA TRP A 34 -13.41 -7.35 -12.04
C TRP A 34 -12.55 -8.01 -10.97
N ALA A 35 -11.26 -8.23 -11.27
CA ALA A 35 -10.29 -8.75 -10.31
C ALA A 35 -10.14 -7.81 -9.10
N THR A 36 -10.02 -6.50 -9.36
CA THR A 36 -9.95 -5.46 -8.31
C THR A 36 -11.23 -5.44 -7.47
N PHE A 37 -12.41 -5.44 -8.11
CA PHE A 37 -13.69 -5.44 -7.40
C PHE A 37 -13.84 -6.68 -6.50
N SER A 38 -13.41 -7.85 -6.98
CA SER A 38 -13.46 -9.10 -6.22
C SER A 38 -12.65 -9.02 -4.93
N ILE A 39 -11.38 -8.62 -4.99
CA ILE A 39 -10.53 -8.55 -3.79
C ILE A 39 -11.02 -7.49 -2.79
N PHE A 40 -11.46 -6.33 -3.27
CA PHE A 40 -12.04 -5.29 -2.41
C PHE A 40 -13.38 -5.73 -1.83
N GLY A 41 -14.19 -6.48 -2.57
CA GLY A 41 -15.44 -7.06 -2.07
C GLY A 41 -15.20 -8.04 -0.94
N VAL A 42 -14.25 -8.97 -1.10
CA VAL A 42 -13.85 -9.91 -0.04
C VAL A 42 -13.27 -9.17 1.16
N GLY A 43 -12.38 -8.18 0.93
CA GLY A 43 -11.81 -7.35 1.98
C GLY A 43 -12.86 -6.56 2.75
N ALA A 44 -13.84 -5.98 2.06
CA ALA A 44 -14.96 -5.26 2.66
C ALA A 44 -15.84 -6.20 3.49
N ALA A 45 -16.18 -7.38 2.99
CA ALA A 45 -16.97 -8.37 3.73
C ALA A 45 -16.24 -8.84 5.00
N LEU A 46 -14.94 -9.15 4.90
CA LEU A 46 -14.13 -9.58 6.03
C LEU A 46 -14.03 -8.47 7.08
N THR A 47 -13.68 -7.25 6.67
CA THR A 47 -13.56 -6.12 7.61
C THR A 47 -14.89 -5.72 8.21
N PHE A 48 -15.99 -5.86 7.48
CA PHE A 48 -17.34 -5.67 8.01
C PHE A 48 -17.66 -6.69 9.12
N LEU A 49 -17.36 -7.97 8.92
CA LEU A 49 -17.53 -8.99 9.97
C LEU A 49 -16.67 -8.68 11.19
N LEU A 50 -15.39 -8.35 10.99
CA LEU A 50 -14.50 -7.97 12.09
C LEU A 50 -15.01 -6.73 12.85
N MET A 51 -15.56 -5.75 12.12
CA MET A 51 -16.18 -4.58 12.72
C MET A 51 -17.37 -4.96 13.62
N LEU A 52 -18.25 -5.86 13.16
CA LEU A 52 -19.44 -6.27 13.91
C LEU A 52 -19.08 -6.94 15.26
N PHE A 53 -18.03 -7.75 15.29
CA PHE A 53 -17.67 -8.55 16.47
C PHE A 53 -16.64 -7.89 17.39
N PHE A 54 -15.73 -7.08 16.85
CA PHE A 54 -14.55 -6.59 17.59
C PHE A 54 -14.45 -5.06 17.69
N SER A 55 -15.24 -4.28 16.92
CA SER A 55 -15.09 -2.82 16.93
C SER A 55 -15.78 -2.16 18.13
N PRO A 56 -15.17 -1.13 18.75
CA PRO A 56 -15.82 -0.31 19.76
C PRO A 56 -17.07 0.39 19.23
N ARG A 57 -18.17 0.33 20.00
CA ARG A 57 -19.46 0.94 19.63
C ARG A 57 -19.56 2.44 19.90
N ASN A 58 -18.64 3.00 20.69
CA ASN A 58 -18.62 4.42 21.06
C ASN A 58 -17.71 5.27 20.15
N SER A 59 -17.58 4.87 18.88
CA SER A 59 -16.72 5.56 17.91
C SER A 59 -17.44 6.78 17.31
N PRO A 60 -16.74 7.90 17.06
CA PRO A 60 -17.34 9.06 16.40
C PRO A 60 -17.83 8.69 14.98
N SER A 61 -18.92 9.32 14.55
CA SER A 61 -19.49 9.09 13.22
C SER A 61 -18.53 9.57 12.12
N PHE A 62 -18.46 8.83 11.01
CA PHE A 62 -17.65 9.21 9.85
C PHE A 62 -17.97 10.62 9.33
N PHE A 63 -19.24 11.05 9.46
CA PHE A 63 -19.69 12.39 9.04
C PHE A 63 -19.16 13.53 9.92
N THR A 64 -18.62 13.21 11.10
CA THR A 64 -18.01 14.20 12.01
C THR A 64 -16.52 14.40 11.73
N LEU A 65 -15.92 13.54 10.91
CA LEU A 65 -14.51 13.60 10.57
C LEU A 65 -14.29 14.32 9.22
N PRO A 66 -13.10 14.91 9.00
CA PRO A 66 -12.78 15.54 7.73
C PRO A 66 -12.91 14.58 6.54
N SER A 67 -13.69 14.97 5.52
CA SER A 67 -13.99 14.13 4.36
C SER A 67 -12.77 13.70 3.55
N TRP A 68 -11.65 14.44 3.61
CA TRP A 68 -10.40 14.05 2.95
C TRP A 68 -9.81 12.74 3.48
N GLN A 69 -10.16 12.31 4.70
CA GLN A 69 -9.73 11.01 5.24
C GLN A 69 -10.32 9.84 4.44
N LEU A 70 -11.49 10.05 3.80
CA LEU A 70 -12.15 9.05 2.96
C LEU A 70 -11.43 8.85 1.61
N LEU A 71 -10.50 9.74 1.23
CA LEU A 71 -9.68 9.56 0.02
C LEU A 71 -8.85 8.27 0.08
N GLY A 72 -8.52 7.77 1.27
CA GLY A 72 -7.88 6.47 1.44
C GLY A 72 -8.66 5.33 0.78
N GLY A 73 -9.99 5.40 0.79
CA GLY A 73 -10.86 4.41 0.13
C GLY A 73 -10.77 4.41 -1.39
N VAL A 74 -10.33 5.51 -2.01
CA VAL A 74 -10.11 5.61 -3.47
C VAL A 74 -8.68 5.22 -3.84
N LEU A 75 -7.70 5.56 -2.99
CA LEU A 75 -6.28 5.28 -3.22
C LEU A 75 -5.99 3.77 -3.26
N GLY A 76 -6.70 2.97 -2.46
CA GLY A 76 -6.55 1.51 -2.45
C GLY A 76 -6.87 0.86 -3.81
N PRO A 77 -8.10 1.02 -4.34
CA PRO A 77 -8.45 0.49 -5.66
C PRO A 77 -7.54 1.00 -6.78
N ALA A 78 -7.17 2.28 -6.76
CA ALA A 78 -6.23 2.83 -7.74
C ALA A 78 -4.87 2.12 -7.69
N TYR A 79 -4.35 1.84 -6.49
CA TYR A 79 -3.13 1.06 -6.29
C TYR A 79 -3.26 -0.36 -6.86
N VAL A 80 -4.35 -1.07 -6.56
CA VAL A 80 -4.55 -2.44 -7.03
C VAL A 80 -4.71 -2.51 -8.55
N ILE A 81 -5.40 -1.56 -9.17
CA ILE A 81 -5.49 -1.48 -10.64
C ILE A 81 -4.09 -1.33 -11.26
N ILE A 82 -3.29 -0.40 -10.74
CA ILE A 82 -1.89 -0.23 -11.19
C ILE A 82 -1.12 -1.54 -10.99
N LEU A 83 -1.30 -2.20 -9.86
CA LEU A 83 -0.65 -3.47 -9.54
C LEU A 83 -1.02 -4.56 -10.55
N THR A 84 -2.32 -4.72 -10.85
CA THR A 84 -2.84 -5.70 -11.80
C THR A 84 -2.34 -5.46 -13.22
N ILE A 85 -2.24 -4.20 -13.66
CA ILE A 85 -1.70 -3.83 -14.97
C ILE A 85 -0.19 -4.10 -15.04
N THR A 86 0.56 -3.63 -14.05
CA THR A 86 2.03 -3.56 -14.12
C THR A 86 2.71 -4.88 -13.80
N THR A 87 2.23 -5.61 -12.78
CA THR A 87 2.81 -6.88 -12.33
C THR A 87 3.04 -7.89 -13.45
N PRO A 88 2.09 -8.17 -14.35
CA PRO A 88 2.31 -9.12 -15.43
C PRO A 88 3.22 -8.62 -16.57
N ILE A 89 3.53 -7.32 -16.61
CA ILE A 89 4.38 -6.70 -17.65
C ILE A 89 5.84 -6.68 -17.20
N ILE A 90 6.09 -6.22 -15.97
CA ILE A 90 7.46 -6.02 -15.44
C ILE A 90 7.87 -7.05 -14.38
N GLY A 91 6.96 -7.93 -13.97
CA GLY A 91 7.18 -8.94 -12.92
C GLY A 91 6.94 -8.42 -11.49
N ILE A 92 6.73 -9.35 -10.56
CA ILE A 92 6.39 -9.06 -9.15
C ILE A 92 7.51 -8.29 -8.46
N ALA A 93 8.77 -8.72 -8.61
CA ALA A 93 9.91 -8.11 -7.92
C ALA A 93 10.10 -6.62 -8.29
N MET A 94 10.09 -6.31 -9.59
CA MET A 94 10.16 -4.93 -10.09
C MET A 94 9.00 -4.08 -9.58
N THR A 95 7.79 -4.63 -9.60
CA THR A 95 6.59 -3.93 -9.16
C THR A 95 6.66 -3.59 -7.66
N MET A 96 7.04 -4.54 -6.81
CA MET A 96 7.16 -4.32 -5.36
C MET A 96 8.24 -3.30 -5.00
N ILE A 97 9.43 -3.39 -5.63
CA ILE A 97 10.51 -2.43 -5.40
C ILE A 97 10.10 -1.03 -5.87
N GLY A 98 9.42 -0.93 -7.02
CA GLY A 98 8.89 0.34 -7.54
C GLY A 98 7.86 0.97 -6.59
N ILE A 99 6.94 0.17 -6.06
CA ILE A 99 5.95 0.60 -5.05
C ILE A 99 6.67 1.10 -3.80
N LEU A 100 7.63 0.35 -3.29
CA LEU A 100 8.41 0.73 -2.11
C LEU A 100 9.14 2.07 -2.34
N ALA A 101 9.74 2.27 -3.52
CA ALA A 101 10.38 3.52 -3.90
C ALA A 101 9.40 4.70 -3.85
N GLY A 102 8.19 4.53 -4.41
CA GLY A 102 7.13 5.53 -4.37
C GLY A 102 6.65 5.83 -2.95
N GLN A 103 6.43 4.81 -2.14
CA GLN A 103 6.00 4.93 -0.74
C GLN A 103 7.02 5.71 0.11
N VAL A 104 8.31 5.38 0.01
CA VAL A 104 9.38 6.06 0.74
C VAL A 104 9.56 7.49 0.26
N SER A 105 9.52 7.71 -1.06
CA SER A 105 9.59 9.07 -1.65
C SER A 105 8.45 9.95 -1.17
N LYS A 106 7.21 9.44 -1.20
CA LYS A 106 6.05 10.20 -0.75
C LYS A 106 6.05 10.44 0.76
N SER A 107 6.50 9.46 1.54
CA SER A 107 6.66 9.61 2.99
C SER A 107 7.61 10.76 3.34
N LEU A 108 8.71 10.94 2.60
CA LEU A 108 9.62 12.07 2.79
C LEU A 108 8.94 13.42 2.56
N ILE A 109 8.12 13.53 1.51
CA ILE A 109 7.37 14.75 1.19
C ILE A 109 6.34 15.04 2.30
N ILE A 110 5.59 14.02 2.74
CA ILE A 110 4.60 14.16 3.82
C ILE A 110 5.26 14.66 5.10
N ASP A 111 6.35 14.02 5.52
CA ASP A 111 7.06 14.36 6.75
C ASP A 111 7.71 15.76 6.70
N HIS A 112 8.27 16.14 5.55
CA HIS A 112 8.92 17.44 5.36
C HIS A 112 7.94 18.61 5.45
N TYR A 113 6.78 18.47 4.81
CA TYR A 113 5.74 19.50 4.80
C TYR A 113 4.75 19.37 5.96
N GLY A 114 4.83 18.32 6.78
CA GLY A 114 3.88 18.06 7.87
C GLY A 114 2.46 17.83 7.35
N LEU A 115 2.33 17.22 6.17
CA LEU A 115 1.04 16.96 5.53
C LEU A 115 0.26 15.93 6.34
N LEU A 116 -1.07 15.93 6.18
CA LEU A 116 -1.99 14.97 6.83
C LEU A 116 -1.99 15.04 8.37
N GLY A 117 -1.63 16.19 8.94
CA GLY A 117 -1.57 16.37 10.41
C GLY A 117 -0.38 15.67 11.06
N THR A 118 0.61 15.23 10.27
CA THR A 118 1.83 14.62 10.81
C THR A 118 2.75 15.67 11.43
N PRO A 119 3.43 15.38 12.56
CA PRO A 119 4.42 16.28 13.12
C PRO A 119 5.52 16.54 12.09
N ARG A 120 5.78 17.81 11.78
CA ARG A 120 6.78 18.20 10.79
C ARG A 120 8.15 17.69 11.22
N ARG A 121 8.73 16.77 10.46
CA ARG A 121 10.04 16.17 10.74
C ARG A 121 11.03 16.64 9.69
N LYS A 122 12.22 17.05 10.14
CA LYS A 122 13.30 17.36 9.21
C LYS A 122 13.64 16.11 8.40
N VAL A 123 13.84 16.28 7.11
CA VAL A 123 14.26 15.19 6.22
C VAL A 123 15.62 14.69 6.71
N ASP A 124 15.64 13.43 7.13
CA ASP A 124 16.86 12.77 7.60
C ASP A 124 17.70 12.32 6.39
N ARG A 125 18.99 12.64 6.39
CA ARG A 125 19.96 12.19 5.38
C ARG A 125 19.94 10.67 5.22
N LYS A 126 19.67 9.92 6.30
CA LYS A 126 19.55 8.46 6.27
C LYS A 126 18.40 7.98 5.39
N ARG A 127 17.27 8.70 5.36
CA ARG A 127 16.12 8.33 4.53
C ARG A 127 16.34 8.65 3.05
N ILE A 128 17.06 9.74 2.76
CA ILE A 128 17.52 10.02 1.39
C ILE A 128 18.45 8.88 0.92
N LEU A 129 19.40 8.48 1.76
CA LEU A 129 20.29 7.36 1.45
C LEU A 129 19.53 6.04 1.25
N ALA A 130 18.53 5.76 2.08
CA ALA A 130 17.67 4.60 1.92
C ALA A 130 16.92 4.62 0.57
N LEU A 131 16.39 5.79 0.16
CA LEU A 131 15.75 5.94 -1.14
C LEU A 131 16.73 5.69 -2.29
N ILE A 132 17.97 6.18 -2.19
CA ILE A 132 19.02 5.90 -3.19
C ILE A 132 19.27 4.40 -3.30
N PHE A 133 19.36 3.66 -2.19
CA PHE A 133 19.53 2.21 -2.22
C PHE A 133 18.33 1.48 -2.83
N ILE A 134 17.10 1.93 -2.57
CA ILE A 134 15.91 1.35 -3.20
C ILE A 134 15.92 1.57 -4.70
N VAL A 135 16.29 2.77 -5.17
CA VAL A 135 16.41 3.05 -6.61
C VAL A 135 17.55 2.24 -7.23
N ALA A 136 18.69 2.09 -6.55
CA ALA A 136 19.77 1.22 -7.00
C ALA A 136 19.32 -0.23 -7.13
N ALA A 137 18.58 -0.76 -6.15
CA ALA A 137 17.98 -2.09 -6.21
C ALA A 137 17.03 -2.23 -7.40
N LEU A 138 16.18 -1.23 -7.67
CA LEU A 138 15.29 -1.22 -8.82
C LEU A 138 16.06 -1.30 -10.15
N VAL A 139 17.13 -0.52 -10.29
CA VAL A 139 17.98 -0.52 -11.51
C VAL A 139 18.70 -1.86 -11.68
N LEU A 140 19.15 -2.49 -10.59
CA LEU A 140 19.81 -3.80 -10.64
C LEU A 140 18.84 -4.89 -11.08
N VAL A 141 17.63 -4.92 -10.52
CA VAL A 141 16.61 -5.91 -10.89
C VAL A 141 16.10 -5.68 -12.30
N ALA A 142 15.97 -4.43 -12.75
CA ALA A 142 15.55 -4.12 -14.12
C ALA A 142 16.54 -4.58 -15.20
N LYS A 143 17.80 -4.84 -14.82
CA LYS A 143 18.87 -5.30 -15.72
C LYS A 143 19.17 -6.79 -15.61
N ALA A 144 18.52 -7.50 -14.68
CA ALA A 144 18.64 -8.94 -14.49
C ALA A 144 17.69 -9.70 -15.42
#